data_AF-A0A1D6JYW8-F1
#
_entry.id   AF-A0A1D6JYW8-F1
#
_cell.length_a   1.000
_cell.length_b   1.000
_cell.length_c   1.000
_cell.angle_alpha   90.00
_cell.angle_beta   90.00
_cell.angle_gamma   90.00
#
_symmetry.space_group_name_H-M   'P 1'
#
loop_
_entity.id
_entity.type
_entity.pdbx_description
1 polymer ?
#
loop_
_entity_poly.entity_id
_entity_poly.type
_entity_poly.pdbx_seq_one_letter_code
_entity_poly.pdbx_strand_id
1 'polypeptide(L)'
;MAKNYPTVSAEYSEAVDKARRKLRALIAEKSCAPLMLRLAWHSAGTFDVSSRTGGPFGTMKHQSELAHGANAGLDIAVRLLEPIKEEFPILSYADFYQLAGVVAVEVTGGPEIPFHPGREDKPQPPPEGRLPDATKVLTT
;
A
#
# COMPACT_ATOMS: atom_id res chain seq x y z
N MET A 1 -12.30 -4.42 19.49
CA MET A 1 -11.00 -4.93 20.00
C MET A 1 -9.95 -3.87 19.75
N ALA A 2 -9.15 -3.50 20.75
CA ALA A 2 -8.00 -2.63 20.54
C ALA A 2 -6.96 -3.35 19.66
N LYS A 3 -6.32 -2.62 18.74
CA LYS A 3 -5.21 -3.16 17.94
C LYS A 3 -3.97 -3.24 18.83
N ASN A 4 -3.25 -4.36 18.75
CA ASN A 4 -1.93 -4.51 19.38
C ASN A 4 -0.87 -4.35 18.29
N TYR A 5 -0.28 -3.16 18.20
CA TYR A 5 0.72 -2.85 17.17
C TYR A 5 2.09 -3.41 17.58
N PRO A 6 2.87 -3.97 16.64
CA PRO A 6 4.22 -4.42 16.93
C PRO A 6 5.15 -3.25 17.26
N THR A 7 6.14 -3.50 18.10
CA THR A 7 7.26 -2.57 18.31
C THR A 7 8.22 -2.69 17.12
N VAL A 8 8.61 -1.57 16.55
CA VAL A 8 9.69 -1.50 15.55
C VAL A 8 10.92 -0.80 16.15
N SER A 9 12.09 -0.97 15.53
CA SER A 9 13.30 -0.28 15.99
C SER A 9 13.20 1.25 15.79
N ALA A 10 14.04 1.99 16.50
CA ALA A 10 14.17 3.44 16.30
C ALA A 10 14.61 3.77 14.86
N GLU A 11 15.51 2.97 14.29
CA GLU A 11 15.96 3.10 12.90
C GLU A 11 14.81 2.91 11.90
N TYR A 12 13.95 1.91 12.13
CA TYR A 12 12.77 1.69 11.29
C TYR A 12 11.81 2.88 11.37
N SER A 13 11.57 3.41 12.57
CA SER A 13 10.72 4.58 12.77
C SER A 13 11.28 5.82 12.06
N GLU A 14 12.58 6.06 12.16
CA GLU A 14 13.24 7.16 11.46
C GLU A 14 13.18 6.99 9.93
N ALA A 15 13.30 5.74 9.44
CA ALA A 15 13.14 5.43 8.03
C ALA A 15 11.71 5.72 7.53
N VAL A 16 10.67 5.39 8.31
CA VAL A 16 9.27 5.74 8.01
C VAL A 16 9.12 7.26 7.85
N ASP A 17 9.66 8.05 8.77
CA ASP A 17 9.57 9.51 8.72
C ASP A 17 10.28 10.10 7.50
N LYS A 18 11.48 9.59 7.18
CA LYS A 18 12.24 9.98 5.98
C LYS A 18 11.50 9.59 4.70
N ALA A 19 10.94 8.39 4.64
CA ALA A 19 10.14 7.91 3.51
C ALA A 19 8.89 8.76 3.32
N ARG A 20 8.16 9.11 4.40
CA ARG A 20 6.96 9.97 4.34
C ARG A 20 7.25 11.31 3.67
N ARG A 21 8.38 11.95 4.02
CA ARG A 21 8.79 13.23 3.42
C ARG A 21 9.08 13.10 1.92
N LYS A 22 9.83 12.06 1.51
CA LYS A 22 10.14 11.81 0.09
C LYS A 22 8.90 11.44 -0.71
N LEU A 23 8.02 10.60 -0.17
CA LEU A 23 6.74 10.27 -0.77
C LEU A 23 5.88 11.52 -0.96
N ARG A 24 5.83 12.44 0.02
CA ARG A 24 5.08 13.69 -0.12
C ARG A 24 5.58 14.53 -1.29
N ALA A 25 6.90 14.65 -1.43
CA ALA A 25 7.52 15.38 -2.53
C ALA A 25 7.20 14.74 -3.89
N LEU A 26 7.44 13.42 -4.04
CA LEU A 26 7.17 12.69 -5.27
C LEU A 26 5.69 12.78 -5.68
N ILE A 27 4.79 12.50 -4.75
CA ILE A 27 3.36 12.40 -5.03
C ILE A 27 2.78 13.76 -5.44
N ALA A 28 3.21 14.84 -4.80
CA ALA A 28 2.84 16.20 -5.19
C ALA A 28 3.41 16.57 -6.57
N GLU A 29 4.71 16.38 -6.77
CA GLU A 29 5.40 16.77 -8.01
C GLU A 29 4.85 16.01 -9.24
N LYS A 30 4.63 14.69 -9.10
CA LYS A 30 4.13 13.84 -10.19
C LYS A 30 2.61 13.86 -10.34
N SER A 31 1.89 14.55 -9.46
CA SER A 31 0.41 14.57 -9.44
C SER A 31 -0.21 13.16 -9.47
N CYS A 32 0.41 12.21 -8.76
CA CYS A 32 0.06 10.78 -8.84
C CYS A 32 -0.69 10.25 -7.60
N ALA A 33 -1.17 11.13 -6.73
CA ALA A 33 -1.90 10.76 -5.51
C ALA A 33 -3.06 9.76 -5.75
N PRO A 34 -3.95 9.93 -6.77
CA PRO A 34 -5.03 8.97 -7.00
C PRO A 34 -4.52 7.55 -7.27
N LEU A 35 -3.40 7.43 -8.01
CA LEU A 35 -2.80 6.15 -8.34
C LEU A 35 -2.16 5.49 -7.11
N MET A 36 -1.50 6.27 -6.23
CA MET A 36 -0.91 5.75 -5.00
C MET A 36 -1.97 5.32 -3.98
N LEU A 37 -3.07 6.07 -3.88
CA LEU A 37 -4.21 5.67 -3.07
C LEU A 37 -4.85 4.38 -3.60
N ARG A 38 -5.01 4.26 -4.93
CA ARG A 38 -5.48 3.02 -5.58
C ARG A 38 -4.55 1.84 -5.28
N LEU A 39 -3.24 2.03 -5.38
CA LEU A 39 -2.26 0.97 -5.05
C LEU A 39 -2.44 0.48 -3.61
N ALA A 40 -2.52 1.40 -2.64
CA ALA A 40 -2.70 1.06 -1.24
C ALA A 40 -4.04 0.34 -0.99
N TRP A 41 -5.12 0.80 -1.62
CA TRP A 41 -6.44 0.18 -1.57
C TRP A 41 -6.43 -1.24 -2.16
N HIS A 42 -5.93 -1.43 -3.38
CA HIS A 42 -5.88 -2.73 -4.04
C HIS A 42 -5.00 -3.72 -3.27
N SER A 43 -3.92 -3.25 -2.67
CA SER A 43 -3.06 -4.07 -1.81
C SER A 43 -3.80 -4.56 -0.56
N ALA A 44 -4.59 -3.70 0.08
CA ALA A 44 -5.31 -4.04 1.31
C ALA A 44 -6.61 -4.82 1.07
N GLY A 45 -7.32 -4.51 -0.02
CA GLY A 45 -8.66 -5.00 -0.33
C GLY A 45 -8.76 -6.48 -0.71
N THR A 46 -7.64 -7.21 -0.74
CA THR A 46 -7.59 -8.65 -0.99
C THR A 46 -7.70 -9.50 0.27
N PHE A 47 -7.78 -8.89 1.46
CA PHE A 47 -7.87 -9.62 2.73
C PHE A 47 -9.19 -10.37 2.84
N ASP A 48 -9.10 -11.68 3.08
CA ASP A 48 -10.25 -12.52 3.45
C ASP A 48 -10.18 -12.88 4.94
N VAL A 49 -11.22 -12.54 5.69
CA VAL A 49 -11.27 -12.73 7.15
C VAL A 49 -11.33 -14.21 7.54
N SER A 50 -11.99 -15.04 6.73
CA SER A 50 -12.21 -16.46 7.01
C SER A 50 -10.91 -17.26 6.89
N SER A 51 -10.19 -17.09 5.77
CA SER A 51 -8.91 -17.78 5.52
C SER A 51 -7.69 -17.03 6.07
N ARG A 52 -7.84 -15.75 6.44
CA ARG A 52 -6.75 -14.86 6.89
C ARG A 52 -5.62 -14.71 5.86
N THR A 53 -5.98 -14.78 4.58
CA THR A 53 -5.05 -14.63 3.44
C THR A 53 -5.27 -13.30 2.71
N GLY A 54 -4.28 -12.89 1.90
CA GLY A 54 -4.29 -11.58 1.24
C GLY A 54 -4.05 -10.43 2.23
N GLY A 55 -4.40 -9.21 1.83
CA GLY A 55 -4.24 -8.00 2.63
C GLY A 55 -2.92 -7.27 2.37
N PRO A 56 -2.66 -6.18 3.11
CA PRO A 56 -1.61 -5.22 2.80
C PRO A 56 -0.22 -5.71 3.22
N PHE A 57 0.27 -6.80 2.61
CA PHE A 57 1.52 -7.48 2.98
C PHE A 57 2.53 -7.50 1.82
N GLY A 58 2.58 -6.42 1.03
CA GLY A 58 3.64 -6.16 0.05
C GLY A 58 3.66 -7.08 -1.18
N THR A 59 2.62 -7.89 -1.40
CA THR A 59 2.55 -8.84 -2.52
C THR A 59 2.24 -8.18 -3.86
N MET A 60 1.65 -6.97 -3.86
CA MET A 60 1.30 -6.19 -5.06
C MET A 60 2.50 -5.87 -5.97
N LYS A 61 3.74 -6.03 -5.51
CA LYS A 61 4.95 -5.92 -6.34
C LYS A 61 5.18 -7.14 -7.26
N HIS A 62 4.51 -8.27 -6.99
CA HIS A 62 4.69 -9.50 -7.74
C HIS A 62 3.91 -9.45 -9.06
N GLN A 63 4.56 -9.86 -10.15
CA GLN A 63 3.97 -9.82 -11.48
C GLN A 63 2.66 -10.62 -11.57
N SER A 64 2.53 -11.72 -10.82
CA SER A 64 1.30 -12.51 -10.78
C SER A 64 0.11 -11.75 -10.19
N GLU A 65 0.33 -10.87 -9.20
CA GLU A 65 -0.73 -10.03 -8.64
C GLU A 65 -1.01 -8.80 -9.51
N LEU A 66 0.04 -8.19 -10.10
CA LEU A 66 -0.11 -7.09 -11.05
C LEU A 66 -0.87 -7.51 -12.32
N ALA A 67 -0.79 -8.79 -12.70
CA ALA A 67 -1.49 -9.35 -13.85
C ALA A 67 -3.00 -9.53 -13.62
N HIS A 68 -3.50 -9.42 -12.39
CA HIS A 68 -4.95 -9.45 -12.14
C HIS A 68 -5.65 -8.30 -12.88
N GLY A 69 -6.79 -8.56 -13.52
CA GLY A 69 -7.51 -7.59 -14.34
C GLY A 69 -7.87 -6.31 -13.58
N ALA A 70 -8.28 -6.43 -12.31
CA ALA A 70 -8.58 -5.30 -11.44
C ALA A 70 -7.35 -4.41 -11.16
N ASN A 71 -6.13 -4.94 -11.29
CA ASN A 71 -4.87 -4.26 -11.00
C ASN A 71 -4.23 -3.60 -12.23
N ALA A 72 -4.90 -3.61 -13.39
CA ALA A 72 -4.41 -2.98 -14.61
C ALA A 72 -3.88 -1.55 -14.36
N GLY A 73 -2.63 -1.29 -14.76
CA GLY A 73 -1.94 0.00 -14.59
C GLY A 73 -1.25 0.22 -13.24
N LEU A 74 -1.37 -0.69 -12.26
CA LEU A 74 -0.66 -0.55 -10.98
C LEU A 74 0.84 -0.84 -11.08
N ASP A 75 1.30 -1.47 -12.16
CA ASP A 75 2.73 -1.61 -12.47
C ASP A 75 3.42 -0.25 -12.62
N ILE A 76 2.70 0.76 -13.11
CA ILE A 76 3.18 2.15 -13.19
C ILE A 76 3.42 2.70 -11.78
N ALA A 77 2.50 2.44 -10.84
CA ALA A 77 2.60 2.91 -9.47
C ALA A 77 3.80 2.29 -8.76
N VAL A 78 3.96 0.96 -8.88
CA VAL A 78 5.09 0.21 -8.34
C VAL A 78 6.41 0.78 -8.89
N ARG A 79 6.52 0.93 -10.21
CA ARG A 79 7.72 1.47 -10.86
C ARG A 79 8.05 2.91 -10.46
N LEU A 80 7.05 3.76 -10.24
CA LEU A 80 7.26 5.14 -9.76
C LEU A 80 7.78 5.19 -8.33
N LEU A 81 7.36 4.24 -7.49
CA LEU A 81 7.73 4.16 -6.08
C LEU A 81 9.09 3.48 -5.85
N GLU A 82 9.50 2.58 -6.75
CA GLU A 82 10.69 1.75 -6.61
C GLU A 82 11.97 2.54 -6.28
N PRO A 83 12.31 3.65 -6.98
CA PRO A 83 13.55 4.37 -6.67
C PRO A 83 13.60 4.93 -5.25
N ILE A 84 12.46 5.32 -4.68
CA ILE A 84 12.40 5.75 -3.27
C ILE A 84 12.45 4.54 -2.35
N LYS A 85 11.79 3.43 -2.71
CA LYS A 85 11.80 2.20 -1.91
C LYS A 85 13.20 1.61 -1.77
N GLU A 86 14.03 1.69 -2.80
CA GLU A 86 15.44 1.26 -2.81
C GLU A 86 16.30 2.04 -1.79
N GLU A 87 15.97 3.32 -1.53
CA GLU A 87 16.63 4.12 -0.48
C GLU A 87 16.29 3.65 0.95
N PHE A 88 15.21 2.87 1.11
CA PHE A 88 14.73 2.38 2.40
C PHE A 88 14.63 0.85 2.42
N PRO A 89 15.76 0.13 2.37
CA PRO A 89 15.77 -1.33 2.39
C PRO A 89 15.23 -1.92 3.70
N ILE A 90 15.31 -1.16 4.81
CA ILE A 90 14.78 -1.57 6.12
C ILE A 90 13.24 -1.61 6.14
N LEU A 91 12.56 -0.82 5.31
CA LEU A 91 11.10 -0.80 5.24
C LEU A 91 10.59 -1.98 4.41
N SER A 92 9.53 -2.62 4.88
CA SER A 92 8.80 -3.60 4.07
C SER A 92 8.06 -2.88 2.93
N TYR A 93 7.83 -3.58 1.83
CA TYR A 93 6.93 -3.06 0.79
C TYR A 93 5.51 -2.86 1.31
N ALA A 94 5.09 -3.74 2.23
CA ALA A 94 3.81 -3.66 2.93
C ALA A 94 3.58 -2.31 3.59
N ASP A 95 4.51 -1.86 4.44
CA ASP A 95 4.40 -0.56 5.09
C ASP A 95 4.61 0.58 4.11
N PHE A 96 5.54 0.44 3.17
CA PHE A 96 5.85 1.50 2.20
C PHE A 96 4.65 1.85 1.32
N TYR A 97 3.93 0.85 0.79
CA TYR A 97 2.73 1.09 -0.03
C TYR A 97 1.57 1.68 0.77
N GLN A 98 1.38 1.25 2.02
CA GLN A 98 0.34 1.82 2.87
C GLN A 98 0.68 3.26 3.29
N LEU A 99 1.95 3.56 3.55
CA LEU A 99 2.43 4.92 3.80
C LEU A 99 2.21 5.82 2.57
N ALA A 100 2.48 5.33 1.36
CA ALA A 100 2.20 6.06 0.12
C ALA A 100 0.71 6.40 -0.05
N GLY A 101 -0.19 5.47 0.34
CA GLY A 101 -1.63 5.72 0.36
C GLY A 101 -2.05 6.79 1.36
N VAL A 102 -1.52 6.74 2.59
CA VAL A 102 -1.74 7.78 3.62
C VAL A 102 -1.28 9.14 3.12
N VAL A 103 -0.05 9.23 2.61
CA VAL A 103 0.52 10.48 2.09
C VAL A 103 -0.28 11.02 0.89
N ALA A 104 -0.81 10.14 0.04
CA ALA A 104 -1.64 10.55 -1.08
C ALA A 104 -2.93 11.28 -0.63
N VAL A 105 -3.56 10.82 0.46
CA VAL A 105 -4.72 11.50 1.05
C VAL A 105 -4.30 12.84 1.67
N GLU A 106 -3.22 12.86 2.44
CA GLU A 106 -2.74 14.09 3.10
C GLU A 106 -2.35 15.18 2.12
N VAL A 107 -1.62 14.84 1.05
CA VAL A 107 -1.10 15.83 0.09
C VAL A 107 -2.21 16.43 -0.78
N THR A 108 -3.36 15.76 -0.87
CA THR A 108 -4.54 16.26 -1.59
C THR A 108 -5.51 17.03 -0.69
N GLY A 109 -5.12 17.31 0.57
CA GLY A 109 -5.93 18.07 1.53
C GLY A 109 -6.96 17.23 2.29
N GLY A 110 -6.85 15.91 2.23
CA GLY A 110 -7.66 14.99 3.03
C GLY A 110 -7.27 14.97 4.52
N PRO A 111 -7.94 14.14 5.32
CA PRO A 111 -7.65 14.01 6.74
C PRO A 111 -6.27 13.38 6.99
N GLU A 112 -5.70 13.66 8.15
CA GLU A 112 -4.54 12.92 8.65
C GLU A 112 -4.98 11.51 9.08
N ILE A 113 -4.36 10.48 8.49
CA ILE A 113 -4.66 9.08 8.78
C ILE A 113 -3.52 8.52 9.65
N PRO A 114 -3.79 8.03 10.87
CA PRO A 114 -2.77 7.45 11.72
C PRO A 114 -2.09 6.24 11.05
N PHE A 115 -0.76 6.33 10.87
CA PHE A 115 0.06 5.25 10.33
C PHE A 115 0.81 4.53 11.45
N HIS A 116 0.74 3.20 11.44
CA HIS A 116 1.46 2.33 12.38
C HIS A 116 2.31 1.34 11.57
N PRO A 117 3.65 1.32 11.75
CA PRO A 117 4.55 0.40 11.05
C PRO A 117 4.57 -0.99 11.66
N GLY A 118 5.28 -1.90 11.00
CA GLY A 118 5.52 -3.29 11.40
C GLY A 118 4.74 -4.32 10.58
N ARG A 119 4.25 -3.97 9.38
CA ARG A 119 3.75 -5.00 8.46
C ARG A 119 4.93 -5.75 7.85
N GLU A 120 4.84 -7.06 7.82
CA GLU A 120 5.82 -7.90 7.14
C GLU A 120 5.39 -8.18 5.70
N ASP A 121 6.36 -8.34 4.81
CA ASP A 121 6.11 -8.76 3.44
C ASP A 121 5.79 -10.27 3.40
N LYS A 122 4.69 -10.63 2.74
CA LYS A 122 4.33 -12.02 2.49
C LYS A 122 4.86 -12.49 1.13
N PRO A 123 5.25 -13.77 1.00
CA PRO A 123 5.81 -14.28 -0.24
C PRO A 123 4.75 -14.64 -1.29
N GLN A 124 3.56 -15.10 -0.88
CA GLN A 124 2.51 -15.52 -1.82
C GLN A 124 1.42 -14.44 -1.97
N PRO A 125 1.14 -14.00 -3.21
CA PRO A 125 -0.05 -13.21 -3.52
C PRO A 125 -1.36 -13.93 -3.21
N PRO A 126 -2.44 -13.19 -2.94
CA PRO A 126 -3.79 -13.74 -2.90
C PRO A 126 -4.25 -14.19 -4.30
N PRO A 127 -5.24 -15.09 -4.39
CA PRO A 127 -5.88 -15.38 -5.67
C PRO A 127 -6.62 -14.15 -6.23
N GLU A 128 -6.74 -14.08 -7.54
CA GLU A 128 -7.55 -13.08 -8.25
C GLU A 128 -9.04 -13.15 -7.87
N GLY A 129 -9.77 -12.05 -8.07
CA GLY A 129 -11.23 -12.01 -7.96
C GLY A 129 -11.78 -11.55 -6.60
N ARG A 130 -10.90 -11.13 -5.68
CA ARG A 130 -11.31 -10.61 -4.36
C ARG A 130 -11.70 -9.14 -4.35
N LEU A 131 -11.19 -8.35 -5.30
CA LEU A 131 -11.51 -6.93 -5.42
C LEU A 131 -12.92 -6.74 -6.01
N PRO A 132 -13.62 -5.65 -5.65
CA PRO A 132 -14.99 -5.42 -6.07
C PRO A 132 -15.12 -5.19 -7.58
N ASP A 133 -16.23 -5.65 -8.14
CA ASP A 133 -16.62 -5.46 -9.53
C ASP A 133 -17.47 -4.19 -9.67
N ALA A 134 -17.00 -3.23 -10.47
CA ALA A 134 -17.66 -1.94 -10.67
C ALA A 134 -19.04 -2.03 -11.35
N THR A 135 -19.36 -3.16 -11.99
CA THR A 135 -20.65 -3.38 -12.67
C THR A 135 -21.74 -3.91 -11.74
N LYS A 136 -21.37 -4.37 -10.55
CA LYS A 136 -22.32 -4.91 -9.57
C LYS A 136 -22.94 -3.78 -8.77
N VAL A 137 -24.28 -3.70 -8.81
CA VAL A 137 -25.06 -2.85 -7.91
C VAL A 137 -25.19 -3.55 -6.55
N LEU A 138 -25.13 -2.76 -5.47
CA LEU A 138 -25.45 -3.25 -4.13
C LEU A 138 -26.92 -3.68 -4.12
N THR A 139 -27.17 -4.99 -4.12
CA THR A 139 -28.52 -5.52 -3.86
C THR A 139 -28.76 -5.39 -2.36
N THR A 140 -29.57 -4.40 -1.99
CA THR A 140 -30.09 -4.21 -0.62
C THR A 140 -31.10 -5.28 -0.25
#